data_AF-A0A8T2EJQ0-F1
#
_entry.id   AF-A0A8T2EJQ0-F1
#
_cell.length_a   1.000
_cell.length_b   1.000
_cell.length_c   1.000
_cell.angle_alpha   90.00
_cell.angle_beta   90.00
_cell.angle_gamma   90.00
#
_symmetry.space_group_name_H-M   'P 1'
#
loop_
_entity.id
_entity.type
_entity.pdbx_description
1 polymer ?
#
loop_
_entity_poly.entity_id
_entity_poly.type
_entity_poly.pdbx_seq_one_letter_code
_entity_poly.pdbx_strand_id
1 'polypeptide(L)'
;MKPKQIKMMFFLLIVVAAMIFRPSEAQLKTSICTSKQTTPITQVAGCFNAVRLAADKDSKLLTRVCCRAVKTLDDCLLLVYPDRAYNTYIFKGICFEKFNESLL
;
A
#
# COMPACT_ATOMS: atom_id res chain seq x y z
N MET A 1 35.19 33.59 16.69
CA MET A 1 34.11 32.93 17.48
C MET A 1 34.69 32.38 18.77
N LYS A 2 33.96 32.45 19.89
CA LYS A 2 34.40 31.83 21.15
C LYS A 2 34.21 30.30 21.06
N PRO A 3 35.07 29.47 21.68
CA PRO A 3 35.00 28.00 21.58
C PRO A 3 33.65 27.43 22.05
N LYS A 4 32.98 28.09 23.01
CA LYS A 4 31.62 27.75 23.45
C LYS A 4 30.58 27.86 22.33
N GLN A 5 30.68 28.88 21.47
CA GLN A 5 29.74 29.08 20.36
C GLN A 5 29.92 28.03 19.26
N ILE A 6 31.17 27.66 18.95
CA ILE A 6 31.47 26.62 17.96
C ILE A 6 30.86 25.28 18.38
N LYS A 7 30.97 24.94 19.68
CA LYS A 7 30.41 23.70 20.25
C LYS A 7 28.88 23.64 20.14
N MET A 8 28.20 24.75 20.42
CA MET A 8 26.75 24.85 20.29
C MET A 8 26.29 24.70 18.84
N MET A 9 27.02 25.34 17.91
CA MET A 9 26.71 25.31 16.49
C MET A 9 26.88 23.90 15.90
N PHE A 10 27.94 23.19 16.30
CA PHE A 10 28.14 21.79 15.93
C PHE A 10 27.05 20.87 16.48
N PHE A 11 26.66 21.06 17.75
CA PHE A 11 25.60 20.27 18.36
C PHE A 11 24.27 20.46 17.63
N LEU A 12 23.95 21.71 17.25
CA LEU A 12 22.74 22.03 16.50
C LEU A 12 22.74 21.36 15.11
N LEU A 13 23.87 21.40 14.40
CA LEU A 13 24.04 20.75 13.11
C LEU A 13 23.86 19.23 13.19
N ILE A 14 24.39 18.59 14.23
CA ILE A 14 24.24 17.14 14.46
C ILE A 14 22.77 16.79 14.70
N VAL A 15 22.05 17.57 15.51
CA VAL A 15 20.63 17.34 15.80
C VAL A 15 19.78 17.51 14.54
N VAL A 16 20.02 18.55 13.74
CA VAL A 16 19.32 18.77 12.47
C VAL A 16 19.60 17.64 11.49
N ALA A 17 20.86 17.21 11.35
CA ALA A 17 21.22 16.08 10.49
C ALA A 17 20.55 14.78 10.93
N ALA A 18 20.49 14.50 12.23
CA ALA A 18 19.84 13.31 12.78
C ALA A 18 18.31 13.28 12.54
N MET A 19 17.67 14.45 12.46
CA MET A 19 16.23 14.54 12.15
C MET A 19 15.92 14.30 10.67
N ILE A 20 16.83 14.64 9.75
CA ILE A 20 16.64 14.43 8.29
C ILE A 20 16.75 12.93 7.93
N PHE A 21 17.55 12.17 8.68
CA PHE A 21 17.89 10.77 8.36
C PHE A 21 16.97 9.71 8.98
N ARG A 22 15.80 10.07 9.49
CA ARG A 22 14.81 9.06 9.87
C ARG A 22 13.96 8.70 8.66
N PRO A 23 14.20 7.56 7.96
CA PRO A 23 13.24 7.08 6.99
C PRO A 23 11.92 6.87 7.74
N SER A 24 10.86 7.53 7.26
CA SER A 24 9.51 7.34 7.80
C SER A 24 9.19 5.84 7.80
N GLU A 25 8.83 5.27 8.95
CA GLU A 25 8.39 3.87 9.04
C GLU A 25 7.08 3.61 8.27
N ALA A 26 6.41 4.66 7.78
CA ALA A 26 5.36 4.58 6.78
C ALA A 26 5.92 4.30 5.37
N GLN A 27 6.90 3.41 5.23
CA GLN A 27 7.37 2.98 3.92
C GLN A 27 6.25 2.19 3.25
N LEU A 28 5.55 2.86 2.34
CA LEU A 28 4.59 2.23 1.44
C LEU A 28 5.33 1.11 0.71
N LYS A 29 4.93 -0.15 0.91
CA LYS A 29 5.58 -1.29 0.26
C LYS A 29 5.45 -1.14 -1.26
N THR A 30 6.57 -0.84 -1.92
CA THR A 30 6.64 -0.61 -3.37
C THR A 30 6.94 -1.87 -4.17
N SER A 31 7.08 -3.02 -3.51
CA SER A 31 7.33 -4.29 -4.21
C SER A 31 6.08 -4.77 -4.93
N ILE A 32 6.24 -5.22 -6.18
CA ILE A 32 5.19 -5.92 -6.92
C ILE A 32 4.79 -7.18 -6.16
N CYS A 33 3.48 -7.45 -6.09
CA CYS A 33 2.97 -8.67 -5.47
C CYS A 33 3.52 -9.91 -6.19
N THR A 34 4.04 -10.87 -5.41
CA THR A 34 4.42 -12.17 -5.95
C THR A 34 3.19 -13.00 -6.27
N SER A 35 3.35 -14.04 -7.10
CA SER A 35 2.26 -14.97 -7.43
C SER A 35 1.59 -15.55 -6.17
N LYS A 36 2.39 -15.93 -5.16
CA LYS A 36 1.90 -16.43 -3.87
C LYS A 36 1.01 -15.42 -3.15
N GLN A 37 1.35 -14.14 -3.20
CA GLN A 37 0.58 -13.06 -2.57
C GLN A 37 -0.73 -12.77 -3.30
N THR A 38 -0.79 -13.00 -4.61
CA THR A 38 -2.02 -12.85 -5.41
C THR A 38 -2.94 -14.07 -5.35
N THR A 39 -2.49 -15.20 -4.77
CA THR A 39 -3.28 -16.44 -4.65
C THR A 39 -4.72 -16.24 -4.17
N PRO A 40 -5.01 -15.42 -3.14
CA PRO A 40 -6.38 -15.26 -2.65
C PRO A 40 -7.36 -14.82 -3.74
N ILE A 41 -6.95 -13.88 -4.60
CA ILE A 41 -7.82 -13.31 -5.64
C ILE A 41 -7.77 -14.10 -6.96
N THR A 42 -6.76 -14.95 -7.17
CA THR A 42 -6.69 -15.82 -8.35
C THR A 42 -7.44 -17.13 -8.17
N GLN A 43 -7.62 -17.59 -6.92
CA GLN A 43 -8.42 -18.78 -6.59
C GLN A 43 -9.94 -18.54 -6.72
N VAL A 44 -10.39 -17.31 -6.53
CA VAL A 44 -11.81 -16.95 -6.68
C VAL A 44 -12.09 -16.66 -8.16
N ALA A 45 -12.94 -17.48 -8.78
CA ALA A 45 -13.28 -17.36 -10.20
C ALA A 45 -13.73 -15.92 -10.56
N GLY A 46 -13.04 -15.32 -11.53
CA GLY A 46 -13.31 -13.96 -12.02
C GLY A 46 -12.88 -12.82 -11.08
N CYS A 47 -12.36 -13.10 -9.88
CA CYS A 47 -12.05 -12.06 -8.91
C CYS A 47 -10.90 -11.15 -9.36
N PHE A 48 -9.80 -11.71 -9.88
CA PHE A 48 -8.72 -10.90 -10.43
C PHE A 48 -9.21 -9.93 -11.52
N ASN A 49 -10.07 -10.38 -12.44
CA ASN A 49 -10.65 -9.51 -13.47
C ASN A 49 -11.56 -8.43 -12.87
N ALA A 50 -12.35 -8.76 -11.86
CA ALA A 50 -13.18 -7.78 -11.15
C ALA A 50 -12.33 -6.72 -10.43
N VAL A 51 -11.23 -7.14 -9.79
CA VAL A 51 -10.25 -6.24 -9.15
C VAL A 51 -9.58 -5.34 -10.19
N ARG A 52 -9.19 -5.90 -11.34
CA ARG A 52 -8.63 -5.14 -12.47
C ARG A 52 -9.60 -4.06 -12.96
N LEU A 53 -10.87 -4.40 -13.16
CA LEU A 53 -11.90 -3.43 -13.57
C LEU A 53 -12.17 -2.36 -12.50
N ALA A 54 -12.08 -2.73 -11.23
CA ALA A 54 -12.22 -1.79 -10.12
C ALA A 54 -11.11 -0.73 -10.11
N ALA A 55 -9.92 -1.02 -10.65
CA ALA A 55 -8.87 -0.02 -10.85
C ALA A 55 -9.30 1.09 -11.82
N ASP A 56 -10.16 0.77 -12.79
CA ASP A 56 -10.79 1.71 -13.72
C ASP A 56 -12.15 2.24 -13.19
N LYS A 57 -12.37 2.17 -11.87
CA LYS A 57 -13.59 2.59 -11.17
C LYS A 57 -14.85 1.79 -11.53
N ASP A 58 -14.72 0.68 -12.27
CA ASP A 58 -15.82 -0.25 -12.49
C ASP A 58 -15.81 -1.36 -11.44
N SER A 59 -16.51 -1.10 -10.34
CA SER A 59 -16.65 -2.07 -9.25
C SER A 59 -17.80 -3.03 -9.46
N LYS A 60 -18.59 -2.98 -10.54
CA LYS A 60 -19.86 -3.73 -10.67
C LYS A 60 -19.70 -5.23 -10.47
N LEU A 61 -18.63 -5.81 -11.02
CA LEU A 61 -18.33 -7.25 -10.96
C LEU A 61 -17.66 -7.69 -9.65
N LEU A 62 -17.28 -6.77 -8.74
CA LEU A 62 -16.77 -7.17 -7.43
C LEU A 62 -17.90 -7.84 -6.64
N THR A 63 -17.66 -9.09 -6.23
CA THR A 63 -18.56 -9.84 -5.35
C THR A 63 -18.06 -9.77 -3.91
N ARG A 64 -18.94 -10.06 -2.94
CA ARG A 64 -18.56 -10.15 -1.53
C ARG A 64 -17.48 -11.23 -1.30
N VAL A 65 -17.57 -12.35 -2.01
CA VAL A 65 -16.56 -13.43 -1.94
C VAL A 65 -15.20 -12.94 -2.42
N CYS A 66 -15.16 -12.21 -3.55
CA CYS A 66 -13.93 -11.60 -4.04
C CYS A 66 -13.37 -10.57 -3.05
N CYS A 67 -14.22 -9.73 -2.44
CA CYS A 67 -13.77 -8.76 -1.46
C CYS A 67 -13.21 -9.39 -0.17
N ARG A 68 -13.72 -10.54 0.25
CA ARG A 68 -13.09 -11.31 1.34
C ARG A 68 -11.69 -11.78 0.97
N ALA A 69 -11.48 -12.23 -0.27
CA ALA A 69 -10.14 -12.56 -0.76
C ALA A 69 -9.22 -11.33 -0.89
N VAL A 70 -9.75 -10.17 -1.30
CA VAL A 70 -8.97 -8.92 -1.35
C VAL A 70 -8.52 -8.48 0.05
N LYS A 71 -9.34 -8.68 1.08
CA LYS A 71 -8.99 -8.35 2.47
C LYS A 71 -7.79 -9.15 2.99
N THR A 72 -7.61 -10.39 2.53
CA THR A 72 -6.48 -11.24 2.94
C THR A 72 -5.19 -11.00 2.16
N LEU A 73 -5.19 -10.06 1.20
CA LEU A 73 -3.98 -9.71 0.47
C LEU A 73 -2.97 -8.99 1.37
N ASP A 74 -1.70 -9.35 1.22
CA ASP A 74 -0.59 -8.58 1.75
C ASP A 74 -0.56 -7.18 1.15
N ASP A 75 0.08 -6.24 1.85
CA ASP A 75 0.36 -4.92 1.31
C ASP A 75 1.50 -5.00 0.29
N CYS A 76 1.16 -4.81 -0.98
CA CYS A 76 2.09 -4.83 -2.13
C CYS A 76 1.47 -4.10 -3.33
N LEU A 77 2.26 -3.89 -4.39
CA LEU A 77 1.77 -3.34 -5.65
C LEU A 77 1.19 -4.45 -6.54
N LEU A 78 -0.13 -4.48 -6.67
CA LEU A 78 -0.85 -5.40 -7.54
C LEU A 78 -0.79 -4.89 -8.98
N LEU A 79 -0.15 -5.67 -9.86
CA LEU A 79 -0.12 -5.41 -11.29
C LEU A 79 -1.48 -5.79 -11.91
N VAL A 80 -2.27 -4.79 -12.32
CA VAL A 80 -3.60 -4.99 -12.92
C VAL A 80 -3.57 -4.91 -14.45
N TYR A 81 -2.64 -4.11 -14.99
CA TYR A 81 -2.30 -4.03 -16.41
C TYR A 81 -0.78 -4.00 -16.57
N PRO A 82 -0.21 -4.34 -17.74
CA PRO A 82 1.25 -4.38 -17.94
C PRO A 82 1.99 -3.10 -17.52
N ASP A 83 1.33 -1.95 -17.59
CA ASP A 83 1.85 -0.61 -17.30
C ASP A 83 1.28 0.00 -16.00
N ARG A 84 0.33 -0.67 -15.33
CA ARG A 84 -0.37 -0.13 -14.16
C ARG A 84 -0.36 -1.10 -12.99
N ALA A 85 0.26 -0.65 -11.90
CA ALA A 85 0.23 -1.32 -10.62
C ALA A 85 -0.30 -0.39 -9.53
N TYR A 86 -1.13 -0.93 -8.64
CA TYR A 86 -1.75 -0.19 -7.54
C TYR A 86 -1.53 -0.92 -6.23
N ASN A 87 -1.43 -0.17 -5.14
CA ASN A 87 -1.34 -0.79 -3.82
C ASN A 87 -2.62 -1.58 -3.50
N THR A 88 -2.45 -2.77 -2.92
CA THR A 88 -3.57 -3.62 -2.51
C THR A 88 -4.53 -2.94 -1.53
N TYR A 89 -4.05 -2.00 -0.71
CA TYR A 89 -4.91 -1.20 0.19
C TYR A 89 -6.01 -0.42 -0.54
N ILE A 90 -5.76 0.00 -1.79
CA ILE A 90 -6.76 0.72 -2.59
C ILE A 90 -7.96 -0.18 -2.85
N PHE A 91 -7.71 -1.44 -3.23
CA PHE A 91 -8.77 -2.42 -3.46
C PHE A 91 -9.47 -2.83 -2.16
N LYS A 92 -8.74 -2.91 -1.04
CA LYS A 92 -9.35 -3.08 0.29
C LYS A 92 -10.35 -1.95 0.60
N GLY A 93 -9.98 -0.71 0.30
CA GLY A 93 -10.85 0.47 0.41
C GLY A 93 -12.08 0.40 -0.50
N ILE A 94 -11.90 0.07 -1.78
CA ILE A 94 -13.02 -0.11 -2.74
C ILE A 94 -14.00 -1.18 -2.23
N CYS A 95 -13.50 -2.28 -1.70
CA CYS A 95 -14.32 -3.34 -1.13
C CYS A 95 -15.08 -2.91 0.13
N PHE A 96 -14.45 -2.10 0.98
CA PHE A 96 -15.10 -1.50 2.16
C PHE A 96 -16.26 -0.58 1.72
N GLU A 97 -16.01 0.36 0.81
CA GLU A 97 -17.03 1.29 0.30
C GLU A 97 -18.20 0.55 -0.36
N LYS A 98 -17.93 -0.51 -1.14
CA LYS A 98 -18.98 -1.23 -1.87
C LYS A 98 -19.91 -2.04 -0.97
N PHE A 99 -19.36 -2.69 0.06
CA PHE A 99 -20.10 -3.68 0.85
C PHE A 99 -20.28 -3.33 2.32
N ASN A 100 -19.69 -2.22 2.78
CA ASN A 100 -19.73 -1.75 4.16
C ASN A 100 -19.34 -2.83 5.19
N GLU A 101 -18.46 -3.75 4.80
CA GLU A 101 -17.95 -4.79 5.70
C GLU A 101 -16.66 -4.31 6.36
N SER A 102 -16.65 -4.20 7.68
CA SER A 102 -15.52 -3.79 8.52
C SER A 102 -14.20 -4.49 8.16
N LEU A 103 -13.10 -3.74 8.18
CA LEU A 103 -11.70 -4.16 7.95
C LEU A 103 -11.08 -4.86 9.19
N LEU A 104 -11.89 -5.61 9.96
CA LEU A 104 -11.49 -6.27 11.20
C LEU A 104 -11.19 -7.74 10.99
#